data_AF-A0A942SP28-F1
#
_entry.id   AF-A0A942SP28-F1
#
_cell.length_a   1.000
_cell.length_b   1.000
_cell.length_c   1.000
_cell.angle_alpha   90.00
_cell.angle_beta   90.00
_cell.angle_gamma   90.00
#
_symmetry.space_group_name_H-M   'P 1'
#
loop_
_entity.id
_entity.type
_entity.pdbx_description
1 polymer ?
#
loop_
_entity_poly.entity_id
_entity_poly.type
_entity_poly.pdbx_seq_one_letter_code
_entity_poly.pdbx_strand_id
1 'polypeptide(L)'
;MEENVIENVEVQDDPYEIKMLANLKKMIRTANNAAEKMKYDHGEIELGAIRRVMEANSIISIPPGTERIIGAYYERVTGRKAYY
;
A
#
# COMPACT_ATOMS: atom_id res chain seq x y z
N MET A 1 -41.08 12.04 -14.88
CA MET A 1 -39.65 11.89 -15.18
C MET A 1 -38.94 12.31 -13.92
N GLU A 2 -38.50 11.36 -13.11
CA GLU A 2 -37.73 11.66 -11.90
C GLU A 2 -36.28 11.86 -12.33
N GLU A 3 -35.81 13.09 -12.17
CA GLU A 3 -34.41 13.45 -12.37
C GLU A 3 -33.59 12.78 -11.27
N ASN A 4 -32.83 11.75 -11.62
CA ASN A 4 -31.80 11.20 -10.75
C ASN A 4 -30.69 12.25 -10.63
N VAL A 5 -30.69 12.96 -9.50
CA VAL A 5 -29.58 13.82 -9.08
C VAL A 5 -28.39 12.89 -8.80
N ILE A 6 -27.43 12.86 -9.72
CA ILE A 6 -26.12 12.28 -9.45
C ILE A 6 -25.42 13.28 -8.53
N GLU A 7 -25.59 13.10 -7.22
CA GLU A 7 -24.76 13.79 -6.24
C GLU A 7 -23.31 13.40 -6.51
N ASN A 8 -22.50 14.38 -6.94
CA ASN A 8 -21.05 14.25 -6.94
C ASN A 8 -20.62 14.09 -5.49
N VAL A 9 -20.45 12.84 -5.04
CA VAL A 9 -19.88 12.52 -3.74
C VAL A 9 -18.45 13.05 -3.75
N GLU A 10 -18.23 14.21 -3.15
CA GLU A 10 -16.89 14.65 -2.79
C GLU A 10 -16.32 13.59 -1.84
N VAL A 11 -15.39 12.78 -2.36
CA VAL A 11 -14.59 11.86 -1.56
C VAL A 11 -13.73 12.73 -0.65
N GLN A 12 -14.24 13.06 0.54
CA GLN A 12 -13.38 13.55 1.61
C GLN A 12 -12.42 12.42 1.94
N ASP A 13 -11.15 12.59 1.58
CA ASP A 13 -10.11 11.64 1.92
C ASP A 13 -10.07 11.50 3.46
N ASP A 14 -10.46 10.33 3.96
CA ASP A 14 -10.41 10.03 5.38
C ASP A 14 -8.94 10.12 5.84
N PRO A 15 -8.61 10.92 6.88
CA PRO A 15 -7.27 11.01 7.42
C PRO A 15 -6.64 9.65 7.76
N TYR A 16 -7.48 8.67 8.12
CA TYR A 16 -7.05 7.29 8.35
C TYR A 16 -6.54 6.61 7.07
N GLU A 17 -7.26 6.78 5.96
CA GLU A 17 -6.89 6.20 4.66
C GLU A 17 -5.60 6.81 4.10
N ILE A 18 -5.45 8.13 4.22
CA ILE A 18 -4.20 8.83 3.86
C ILE A 18 -3.03 8.28 4.68
N LYS A 19 -3.22 8.14 6.00
CA LYS A 19 -2.18 7.63 6.90
C LYS A 19 -1.81 6.18 6.56
N MET A 20 -2.79 5.34 6.27
CA MET A 20 -2.57 3.94 5.89
C MET A 20 -1.73 3.84 4.61
N LEU A 21 -2.10 4.58 3.56
CA LEU A 21 -1.32 4.59 2.31
C LEU A 21 0.11 5.10 2.54
N ALA A 22 0.28 6.15 3.33
CA ALA A 22 1.59 6.69 3.68
C ALA A 22 2.44 5.66 4.44
N ASN A 23 1.85 4.93 5.39
CA ASN A 23 2.51 3.88 6.14
C ASN A 23 2.96 2.72 5.23
N LEU A 24 2.09 2.25 4.33
CA LEU A 24 2.44 1.21 3.37
C LEU A 24 3.62 1.63 2.49
N LYS A 25 3.59 2.85 1.92
CA LYS A 25 4.70 3.38 1.11
C LYS A 25 5.99 3.50 1.92
N LYS A 26 5.91 3.92 3.19
CA LYS A 26 7.08 4.02 4.07
C LYS A 26 7.68 2.65 4.41
N MET A 27 6.85 1.64 4.66
CA MET A 27 7.29 0.27 4.86
C MET A 27 7.99 -0.27 3.61
N ILE A 28 7.41 -0.09 2.42
CA ILE A 28 8.03 -0.51 1.15
C ILE A 28 9.41 0.11 0.98
N ARG A 29 9.55 1.44 1.15
CA ARG A 29 10.85 2.12 1.01
C ARG A 29 11.88 1.57 1.99
N THR A 30 11.47 1.35 3.23
CA THR A 30 12.36 0.80 4.27
C THR A 30 12.80 -0.62 3.93
N ALA A 31 11.86 -1.46 3.50
CA ALA A 31 12.15 -2.83 3.11
C ALA A 31 13.02 -2.90 1.85
N ASN A 32 12.76 -2.09 0.83
CA ASN A 32 13.59 -2.05 -0.39
C ASN A 32 15.05 -1.68 -0.08
N ASN A 33 15.27 -0.69 0.80
CA ASN A 33 16.62 -0.33 1.23
C ASN A 33 17.33 -1.46 1.99
N ALA A 34 16.60 -2.30 2.72
CA ALA A 34 17.15 -3.47 3.39
C ALA A 34 17.38 -4.63 2.42
N ALA A 35 16.45 -4.86 1.50
CA ALA A 35 16.51 -5.86 0.44
C ALA A 35 17.74 -5.66 -0.45
N GLU A 36 18.03 -4.42 -0.85
CA GLU A 36 19.19 -4.06 -1.67
C GLU A 36 20.51 -4.44 -0.98
N LYS A 37 20.64 -4.13 0.32
CA LYS A 37 21.86 -4.42 1.09
C LYS A 37 22.16 -5.91 1.21
N MET A 38 21.11 -6.73 1.28
CA MET A 38 21.24 -8.19 1.44
C MET A 38 21.10 -8.96 0.13
N LYS A 39 20.94 -8.27 -1.02
CA LYS A 39 20.67 -8.86 -2.34
C LYS A 39 19.48 -9.83 -2.29
N TYR A 40 18.41 -9.41 -1.61
CA TYR A 40 17.19 -10.20 -1.48
C TYR A 40 16.56 -10.43 -2.86
N ASP A 41 16.13 -11.67 -3.10
CA ASP A 41 15.47 -12.06 -4.34
C ASP A 41 13.96 -11.91 -4.19
N HIS A 42 13.36 -11.10 -5.05
CA HIS A 42 11.94 -10.75 -4.93
C HIS A 42 11.05 -11.73 -5.68
N GLY A 43 9.98 -12.17 -5.03
CA GLY A 43 8.91 -12.91 -5.70
C GLY A 43 8.02 -12.02 -6.58
N GLU A 44 7.42 -12.59 -7.62
CA GLU A 44 6.55 -11.84 -8.54
C GLU A 44 5.33 -11.21 -7.84
N ILE A 45 4.75 -11.92 -6.86
CA ILE A 45 3.57 -11.46 -6.11
C ILE A 45 3.89 -10.18 -5.33
N GLU A 46 5.02 -10.15 -4.62
CA GLU A 46 5.41 -8.98 -3.85
C GLU A 46 5.85 -7.82 -4.74
N LEU A 47 6.52 -8.08 -5.87
CA LEU A 47 6.82 -7.04 -6.86
C LEU A 47 5.54 -6.38 -7.40
N GLY A 48 4.53 -7.19 -7.71
CA GLY A 48 3.22 -6.70 -8.13
C GLY A 48 2.53 -5.86 -7.06
N ALA A 49 2.55 -6.30 -5.81
CA ALA A 49 1.98 -5.57 -4.68
C ALA A 49 2.71 -4.24 -4.43
N ILE A 50 4.05 -4.27 -4.40
CA ILE A 50 4.90 -3.08 -4.21
C ILE A 50 4.57 -2.03 -5.26
N ARG A 51 4.55 -2.42 -6.55
CA ARG A 51 4.26 -1.51 -7.64
C ARG A 51 2.90 -0.83 -7.48
N ARG A 52 1.84 -1.63 -7.23
CA ARG A 52 0.49 -1.10 -7.04
C ARG A 52 0.42 -0.07 -5.92
N VAL A 53 0.99 -0.38 -4.74
CA VAL A 53 0.96 0.55 -3.61
C VAL A 53 1.77 1.82 -3.90
N MET A 54 2.92 1.70 -4.56
CA MET A 54 3.76 2.85 -4.85
C MET A 54 3.13 3.82 -5.87
N GLU A 55 2.42 3.28 -6.86
CA GLU A 55 1.72 4.04 -7.90
C GLU A 55 0.34 4.57 -7.44
N ALA A 56 -0.24 4.02 -6.38
CA ALA A 56 -1.56 4.43 -5.90
C ALA A 56 -1.58 5.85 -5.28
N ASN A 57 -2.65 6.60 -5.56
CA ASN A 57 -2.91 7.92 -4.94
C ASN A 57 -3.91 7.86 -3.78
N SER A 58 -4.69 6.78 -3.68
CA SER A 58 -5.65 6.52 -2.60
C SER A 58 -5.56 5.05 -2.19
N ILE A 59 -5.90 4.74 -0.94
CA ILE A 59 -5.94 3.36 -0.44
C ILE A 59 -7.07 2.56 -1.11
N ILE A 60 -8.17 3.22 -1.49
CA ILE A 60 -9.35 2.58 -2.08
C ILE A 60 -9.02 1.97 -3.45
N SER A 61 -8.03 2.51 -4.17
CA SER A 61 -7.59 1.96 -5.45
C SER A 61 -6.70 0.72 -5.32
N ILE A 62 -6.30 0.36 -4.10
CA ILE A 62 -5.48 -0.81 -3.83
C ILE A 62 -6.40 -2.00 -3.49
N PRO A 63 -6.24 -3.16 -4.15
CA PRO A 63 -7.05 -4.33 -3.83
C PRO A 63 -6.88 -4.77 -2.37
N PRO A 64 -7.97 -5.15 -1.68
CA PRO A 64 -7.91 -5.67 -0.32
C PRO A 64 -6.93 -6.84 -0.18
N GLY A 65 -6.20 -6.89 0.93
CA GLY A 65 -5.18 -7.91 1.21
C GLY A 65 -3.79 -7.54 0.69
N THR A 66 -3.64 -6.51 -0.16
CA THR A 66 -2.33 -6.02 -0.60
C THR A 66 -1.49 -5.55 0.59
N GLU A 67 -2.13 -4.92 1.58
CA GLU A 67 -1.51 -4.50 2.83
C GLU A 67 -0.82 -5.66 3.57
N ARG A 68 -1.41 -6.87 3.55
CA ARG A 68 -0.84 -8.06 4.20
C ARG A 68 0.42 -8.53 3.48
N ILE A 69 0.43 -8.45 2.14
CA ILE A 69 1.61 -8.79 1.32
C ILE A 69 2.75 -7.81 1.65
N ILE A 70 2.46 -6.51 1.69
CA ILE A 70 3.45 -5.47 2.04
C ILE A 70 3.95 -5.64 3.48
N GLY A 71 3.05 -5.90 4.43
CA GLY A 71 3.40 -6.18 5.82
C GLY A 71 4.34 -7.38 5.91
N ALA A 72 3.98 -8.52 5.31
CA ALA A 72 4.80 -9.73 5.32
C ALA A 72 6.17 -9.51 4.66
N TYR A 73 6.23 -8.79 3.54
CA TYR A 73 7.48 -8.41 2.89
C TYR A 73 8.35 -7.55 3.82
N TYR A 74 7.77 -6.53 4.45
CA TYR A 74 8.46 -5.67 5.41
C TYR A 74 9.03 -6.47 6.59
N GLU A 75 8.23 -7.33 7.22
CA GLU A 75 8.71 -8.13 8.35
C GLU A 75 9.83 -9.08 7.95
N ARG A 76 9.69 -9.74 6.80
CA ARG A 76 10.68 -10.72 6.30
C ARG A 76 12.03 -10.07 6.04
N VAL A 77 12.04 -8.90 5.39
CA VAL A 77 13.29 -8.25 4.97
C VAL A 77 13.92 -7.44 6.09
N THR A 78 13.13 -6.83 6.97
CA THR A 78 13.65 -5.92 8.00
C THR A 78 13.75 -6.53 9.39
N GLY A 79 13.08 -7.65 9.65
CA GLY A 79 12.93 -8.25 10.98
C GLY A 79 12.06 -7.44 11.95
N ARG A 80 11.38 -6.40 11.48
CA ARG A 80 10.53 -5.50 12.30
C ARG A 80 9.05 -5.84 12.10
N LYS A 81 8.20 -5.42 13.05
CA LYS A 81 6.75 -5.58 12.92
C LYS A 81 6.14 -4.54 11.99
N ALA A 82 5.24 -4.99 11.12
CA ALA A 82 4.50 -4.12 10.23
C ALA A 82 3.62 -3.14 11.01
N TYR A 83 3.47 -1.92 10.48
CA TYR A 83 2.64 -0.87 11.07
C TYR A 83 1.69 -0.35 10.00
N TYR A 84 0.39 -0.48 10.28
CA TYR A 84 -0.71 -0.04 9.42
C TYR A 84 -1.21 1.33 9.87
#